data_AF-A6TMJ7-F1
#
_entry.id   AF-A6TMJ7-F1
#
_cell.length_a   1.000
_cell.length_b   1.000
_cell.length_c   1.000
_cell.angle_alpha   90.00
_cell.angle_beta   90.00
_cell.angle_gamma   90.00
#
_symmetry.space_group_name_H-M   'P 1'
#
loop_
_entity.id
_entity.type
_entity.pdbx_description
1 polymer ?
#
loop_
_entity_poly.entity_id
_entity_poly.type
_entity_poly.pdbx_seq_one_letter_code
_entity_poly.pdbx_strand_id
1 'polypeptide(L)' 'MNSLEALTRLQELKVKIERSHPPQLQIQQLNHEFDLLKGFLLSSPFAFDSVKSLVSEVEYQLKMLQ' A
#
# COMPACT_ATOMS: atom_id res chain seq x y z
N MET A 1 -6.71 1.85 13.79
CA MET A 1 -6.98 1.69 12.36
C MET A 1 -7.99 0.58 12.21
N ASN A 2 -9.11 0.84 11.54
CA ASN A 2 -10.06 -0.19 11.11
C ASN A 2 -9.78 -0.60 9.66
N SER A 3 -10.40 -1.69 9.18
CA SER A 3 -10.16 -2.23 7.84
C SER A 3 -10.45 -1.23 6.71
N LEU A 4 -11.46 -0.37 6.88
CA LEU A 4 -11.83 0.64 5.89
C LEU A 4 -10.78 1.76 5.82
N GLU A 5 -10.33 2.26 6.98
CA GLU A 5 -9.25 3.24 7.07
C GLU A 5 -7.96 2.73 6.43
N ALA A 6 -7.60 1.47 6.69
CA ALA A 6 -6.42 0.85 6.09
C ALA A 6 -6.55 0.74 4.57
N LEU A 7 -7.74 0.39 4.05
CA LEU A 7 -8.00 0.30 2.63
C LEU A 7 -7.92 1.67 1.95
N THR A 8 -8.53 2.69 2.56
CA THR A 8 -8.46 4.08 2.08
C THR A 8 -7.02 4.56 2.04
N ARG A 9 -6.23 4.29 3.08
CA ARG A 9 -4.80 4.64 3.12
C ARG A 9 -3.99 3.94 2.03
N LEU A 10 -4.27 2.66 1.77
CA LEU A 10 -3.61 1.93 0.69
C LEU A 10 -3.93 2.52 -0.69
N GLN A 11 -5.17 2.97 -0.92
CA GLN A 11 -5.54 3.66 -2.15
C GLN A 11 -4.86 5.02 -2.29
N GLU A 12 -4.78 5.81 -1.21
CA GLU A 12 -4.05 7.08 -1.20
C GLU A 12 -2.57 6.87 -1.54
N LEU A 13 -1.97 5.82 -0.98
CA LEU A 13 -0.57 5.46 -1.21
C LEU A 13 -0.32 5.09 -2.68
N LYS A 14 -1.21 4.29 -3.27
CA LYS A 14 -1.20 4.00 -4.72
C LYS A 14 -1.21 5.28 -5.56
N VAL A 15 -2.15 6.18 -5.28
CA VAL A 15 -2.29 7.45 -6.04
C VAL A 15 -1.04 8.33 -5.90
N LYS A 16 -0.41 8.36 -4.72
CA LYS A 16 0.85 9.09 -4.51
C LYS A 16 1.98 8.54 -5.37
N ILE A 17 2.14 7.22 -5.40
CA ILE A 17 3.15 6.54 -6.23
C ILE A 17 2.95 6.85 -7.72
N GLU A 18 1.71 6.77 -8.19
CA GLU A 18 1.38 6.98 -9.61
C GLU A 18 1.57 8.43 -10.07
N ARG A 19 1.32 9.41 -9.20
CA ARG A 19 1.34 10.83 -9.55
C ARG A 19 2.65 11.53 -9.30
N SER A 20 3.45 11.01 -8.39
CA SER A 20 4.63 11.68 -7.88
C SER A 20 5.72 10.64 -7.82
N HIS A 21 6.59 10.56 -8.84
CA HIS A 21 7.82 9.76 -8.76
C HIS A 21 8.60 10.22 -7.53
N PRO A 22 8.51 9.53 -6.38
CA PRO A 22 8.96 10.09 -5.13
C PRO A 22 10.49 10.02 -5.09
N PRO A 23 11.18 11.00 -4.50
CA PRO A 23 12.61 10.86 -4.23
C PRO A 23 12.86 9.64 -3.31
N GLN A 24 14.02 8.99 -3.43
CA GLN A 24 14.36 7.75 -2.72
C GLN A 24 14.06 7.77 -1.22
N LEU A 25 14.25 8.91 -0.55
CA LEU A 25 13.98 9.06 0.88
C LEU A 25 12.49 8.93 1.23
N GLN A 26 11.60 9.35 0.33
CA GLN A 26 10.15 9.15 0.45
C GLN A 26 9.75 7.71 0.09
N ILE A 27 10.46 7.04 -0.82
CA ILE A 27 10.18 5.63 -1.18
C ILE A 27 10.36 4.73 0.05
N GLN A 28 11.36 4.97 0.90
CA GLN A 28 11.52 4.21 2.14
C GLN A 28 10.36 4.41 3.13
N GLN A 29 9.86 5.65 3.25
CA GLN A 29 8.70 5.96 4.10
C GLN A 29 7.42 5.30 3.57
N LEU A 30 7.21 5.32 2.25
CA LEU A 30 6.07 4.67 1.59
C LEU A 30 6.13 3.14 1.73
N ASN A 31 7.32 2.54 1.64
CA ASN A 31 7.48 1.10 1.90
C ASN A 31 7.12 0.75 3.34
N HIS A 32 7.59 1.53 4.32
CA HIS A 32 7.25 1.29 5.72
C HIS A 32 5.74 1.42 5.99
N GLU A 33 5.10 2.47 5.45
CA GLU A 33 3.64 2.63 5.55
C GLU A 33 2.90 1.46 4.88
N PHE A 34 3.36 1.04 3.69
CA PHE A 34 2.79 -0.09 2.97
C PHE A 34 2.89 -1.41 3.76
N ASP A 35 4.03 -1.70 4.38
CA ASP A 35 4.22 -2.94 5.16
C ASP A 35 3.24 -3.03 6.33
N LEU A 36 2.99 -1.91 7.01
CA LEU A 36 2.00 -1.82 8.09
C LEU A 36 0.58 -2.06 7.57
N LEU A 37 0.22 -1.44 6.44
CA LEU A 37 -1.09 -1.62 5.81
C LEU A 37 -1.29 -3.04 5.31
N LYS A 38 -0.28 -3.62 4.67
CA LYS A 38 -0.28 -5.01 4.16
C LYS A 38 -0.48 -6.00 5.30
N GLY A 39 0.28 -5.89 6.39
CA GLY A 39 0.13 -6.76 7.55
C GLY A 39 -1.27 -6.69 8.16
N PHE A 40 -1.82 -5.48 8.30
CA PHE A 40 -3.16 -5.28 8.86
C PHE A 40 -4.28 -5.79 7.93
N LEU A 41 -4.20 -5.50 6.63
CA LEU A 41 -5.22 -5.90 5.66
C LEU A 41 -5.23 -7.39 5.38
N LEU A 42 -4.05 -8.04 5.31
CA LEU A 42 -3.96 -9.48 5.06
C LEU A 42 -4.26 -10.33 6.30
N SER A 43 -4.08 -9.80 7.51
CA SER A 43 -4.48 -10.47 8.75
C SER A 43 -5.96 -10.30 9.09
N SER A 44 -6.65 -9.37 8.41
CA SER A 44 -8.07 -9.14 8.60
C SER A 44 -8.91 -10.28 8.00
N PRO A 45 -9.95 -10.78 8.70
CA PRO A 45 -10.88 -11.77 8.15
C PRO A 45 -11.67 -11.26 6.93
N PHE A 46 -11.57 -9.96 6.63
CA PHE A 46 -12.15 -9.29 5.47
C PHE A 46 -11.19 -9.19 4.26
N ALA A 47 -10.10 -9.96 4.22
CA ALA A 47 -9.16 -9.98 3.10
C ALA A 47 -9.77 -10.63 1.84
N PHE A 48 -10.74 -9.95 1.22
CA PHE A 48 -11.31 -10.29 -0.06
C PHE A 48 -10.24 -10.26 -1.16
N ASP A 49 -10.45 -11.00 -2.24
CA ASP A 49 -9.48 -11.07 -3.35
C ASP A 49 -9.16 -9.71 -3.97
N SER A 50 -10.11 -8.76 -3.92
CA SER A 50 -9.89 -7.37 -4.33
C SER A 50 -8.85 -6.65 -3.46
N VAL A 51 -8.85 -6.87 -2.14
CA VAL A 51 -7.87 -6.30 -1.21
C VAL A 51 -6.49 -6.91 -1.46
N LYS A 52 -6.41 -8.23 -1.64
CA LYS A 52 -5.15 -8.91 -1.97
C LYS A 52 -4.57 -8.43 -3.31
N SER A 53 -5.44 -8.23 -4.30
CA SER A 53 -5.05 -7.70 -5.61
C SER A 53 -4.49 -6.28 -5.49
N LEU A 54 -5.17 -5.41 -4.73
CA LEU A 54 -4.71 -4.04 -4.47
C LEU A 54 -3.37 -4.01 -3.73
N VAL A 55 -3.20 -4.84 -2.71
CA VAL A 55 -1.92 -4.98 -1.98
C VAL A 55 -0.80 -5.40 -2.93
N SER A 56 -1.07 -6.37 -3.81
CA SER A 56 -0.08 -6.87 -4.77
C SER A 56 0.30 -5.82 -5.82
N GLU A 57 -0.67 -5.04 -6.28
CA GLU A 57 -0.45 -3.95 -7.24
C GLU A 57 0.44 -2.85 -6.64
N VAL A 58 0.14 -2.41 -5.42
CA VAL A 58 0.94 -1.39 -4.73
C VAL A 58 2.34 -1.91 -4.41
N GLU A 59 2.48 -3.17 -4.02
CA GLU A 59 3.79 -3.79 -3.80
C GLU A 59 4.64 -3.78 -5.07
N TYR A 60 4.02 -4.13 -6.22
CA TYR A 60 4.71 -4.13 -7.50
C TYR A 60 5.18 -2.72 -7.88
N GLN A 61 4.32 -1.71 -7.73
CA GLN A 61 4.68 -0.32 -8.02
C GLN A 61 5.83 0.17 -7.13
N LEU A 62 5.82 -0.15 -5.83
CA LEU A 62 6.92 0.20 -4.93
C LEU A 62 8.25 -0.47 -5.31
N LYS A 63 8.22 -1.74 -5.73
CA LYS A 63 9.42 -2.45 -6.22
C LYS A 63 10.00 -1.84 -7.49
N MET A 64 9.16 -1.30 -8.38
CA MET A 64 9.61 -0.62 -9.61
C MET A 64 10.26 0.75 -9.33
N LEU A 65 10.06 1.32 -8.15
CA LEU A 65 10.64 2.61 -7.75
C LEU A 65 12.00 2.49 -7.05
N GLN A 66 12.39 1.29 -6.63
CA GLN A 66 13.67 1.00 -5.95
C GLN A 66 14.80 0.79 -6.97
#